data_AF-A0A450YU82-F1
#
_entry.id   AF-A0A450YU82-F1
#
_cell.length_a   1.000
_cell.length_b   1.000
_cell.length_c   1.000
_cell.angle_alpha   90.00
_cell.angle_beta   90.00
_cell.angle_gamma   90.00
#
_symmetry.space_group_name_H-M   'P 1'
#
loop_
_entity.id
_entity.type
_entity.pdbx_description
1 polymer ?
#
loop_
_entity_poly.entity_id
_entity_poly.type
_entity_poly.pdbx_seq_one_letter_code
_entity_poly.pdbx_strand_id
1 'polypeptide(L)'
;MTPEEIRSEEKEFQGDCEFYPPFLVEEFRKGREERRTREKTGKRIPYNPTKITDFLPLITNIWVISNKDYQVQYWGKQGQWGDNYMETMEEFLGDVEAVLDTSDYAVEMTLKQSEMLQKLYYMVEDFEDDPNTPDDPGYGVNDAELIKAPKWEKIRQYAKLVYEELSGDDLDAWEKSRALAKS
;
A
#
# COMPACT_ATOMS: atom_id res chain seq x y z
N MET A 1 -19.56 -18.71 -12.13
CA MET A 1 -20.02 -17.91 -10.99
C MET A 1 -21.52 -17.96 -10.88
N THR A 2 -22.02 -18.02 -9.66
CA THR A 2 -23.44 -17.93 -9.31
C THR A 2 -23.89 -16.46 -9.20
N PRO A 3 -25.20 -16.17 -9.26
CA PRO A 3 -25.73 -14.84 -8.96
C PRO A 3 -25.46 -14.33 -7.54
N GLU A 4 -25.11 -15.22 -6.60
CA GLU A 4 -24.73 -14.85 -5.23
C GLU A 4 -23.28 -14.37 -5.17
N GLU A 5 -22.37 -15.05 -5.88
CA GLU A 5 -20.97 -14.63 -6.00
C GLU A 5 -20.85 -13.25 -6.67
N ILE A 6 -21.65 -12.99 -7.73
CA ILE A 6 -21.68 -11.66 -8.39
C ILE A 6 -22.11 -10.56 -7.41
N ARG A 7 -23.16 -10.80 -6.62
CA ARG A 7 -23.64 -9.83 -5.62
C ARG A 7 -22.67 -9.63 -4.46
N SER A 8 -21.89 -10.65 -4.11
CA SER A 8 -20.82 -10.53 -3.11
C SER A 8 -19.69 -9.64 -3.63
N GLU A 9 -19.22 -9.89 -4.84
CA GLU A 9 -18.15 -9.09 -5.47
C GLU A 9 -18.57 -7.62 -5.67
N GLU A 10 -19.83 -7.36 -6.04
CA GLU A 10 -20.34 -5.99 -6.15
C GLU A 10 -20.31 -5.24 -4.81
N LYS A 11 -20.62 -5.93 -3.70
CA LYS A 11 -20.53 -5.35 -2.36
C LYS A 11 -19.09 -5.13 -1.93
N GLU A 12 -18.19 -6.08 -2.21
CA GLU A 12 -16.75 -5.92 -1.95
C GLU A 12 -16.20 -4.72 -2.72
N PHE A 13 -16.54 -4.59 -4.01
CA PHE A 13 -16.11 -3.47 -4.82
C PHE A 13 -16.64 -2.12 -4.30
N GLN A 14 -17.89 -2.06 -3.82
CA GLN A 14 -18.42 -0.86 -3.17
C GLN A 14 -17.65 -0.55 -1.88
N GLY A 15 -17.35 -1.56 -1.07
CA GLY A 15 -16.50 -1.42 0.11
C GLY A 15 -15.11 -0.89 -0.23
N ASP A 16 -14.50 -1.37 -1.31
CA ASP A 16 -13.20 -0.88 -1.78
C ASP A 16 -13.28 0.60 -2.18
N CYS A 17 -14.31 1.00 -2.93
CA CYS A 17 -14.53 2.40 -3.34
C CYS A 17 -14.67 3.36 -2.15
N GLU A 18 -15.21 2.88 -1.03
CA GLU A 18 -15.37 3.69 0.18
C GLU A 18 -14.08 3.84 1.00
N PHE A 19 -13.11 2.95 0.77
CA PHE A 19 -11.98 2.78 1.67
C PHE A 19 -10.63 3.09 1.01
N TYR A 20 -10.43 2.66 -0.23
CA TYR A 20 -9.17 2.79 -0.98
C TYR A 20 -9.24 3.90 -2.05
N PRO A 21 -8.07 4.45 -2.45
CA PRO A 21 -7.98 5.38 -3.56
C PRO A 21 -8.30 4.73 -4.91
N PRO A 22 -8.66 5.52 -5.94
CA PRO A 22 -9.09 5.03 -7.24
C PRO A 22 -8.12 4.03 -7.91
N PHE A 23 -6.81 4.27 -7.82
CA PHE A 23 -5.81 3.36 -8.38
C PHE A 23 -5.91 1.95 -7.77
N LEU A 24 -5.90 1.84 -6.44
CA LEU A 24 -5.99 0.54 -5.75
C LEU A 24 -7.32 -0.15 -6.03
N VAL A 25 -8.43 0.59 -6.05
CA VAL A 25 -9.77 0.06 -6.39
C VAL A 25 -9.76 -0.59 -7.78
N GLU A 26 -9.15 0.08 -8.76
CA GLU A 26 -9.05 -0.42 -10.13
C GLU A 26 -8.15 -1.66 -10.23
N GLU A 27 -7.01 -1.68 -9.55
CA GLU A 27 -6.12 -2.85 -9.52
C GLU A 27 -6.78 -4.06 -8.82
N PHE A 28 -7.49 -3.86 -7.71
CA PHE A 28 -8.26 -4.94 -7.07
C PHE A 28 -9.37 -5.46 -7.99
N ARG A 29 -10.01 -4.58 -8.77
CA ARG A 29 -11.01 -4.97 -9.78
C ARG A 29 -10.37 -5.84 -10.88
N LYS A 30 -9.21 -5.45 -11.41
CA LYS A 30 -8.46 -6.23 -12.40
C LYS A 30 -8.05 -7.60 -11.85
N GLY A 31 -7.49 -7.65 -10.63
CA GLY A 31 -7.11 -8.90 -9.98
C GLY A 31 -8.27 -9.87 -9.80
N ARG A 32 -9.48 -9.37 -9.47
CA ARG A 32 -10.71 -10.17 -9.46
C ARG A 32 -11.07 -10.69 -10.85
N GLU A 33 -10.97 -9.85 -11.88
CA GLU A 33 -11.24 -10.27 -13.26
C GLU A 33 -10.28 -11.36 -13.78
N GLU A 34 -9.00 -11.26 -13.45
CA GLU A 34 -8.00 -12.28 -13.76
C GLU A 34 -8.31 -13.60 -13.06
N ARG A 35 -8.67 -13.55 -11.78
CA ARG A 35 -9.10 -14.73 -11.01
C ARG A 35 -10.28 -15.43 -11.68
N ARG A 36 -11.31 -14.67 -12.07
CA ARG A 36 -12.49 -15.20 -12.79
C ARG A 36 -12.09 -15.84 -14.12
N THR A 37 -11.17 -15.23 -14.84
CA THR A 37 -10.68 -15.76 -16.13
C THR A 37 -9.91 -17.07 -15.92
N ARG A 38 -9.07 -17.15 -14.89
CA ARG A 38 -8.32 -18.34 -14.50
C ARG A 38 -9.26 -19.49 -14.12
N GLU A 39 -10.28 -19.22 -13.30
CA GLU A 39 -11.26 -20.22 -12.88
C GLU A 39 -12.08 -20.77 -14.06
N LYS A 40 -12.46 -19.91 -15.01
CA LYS A 40 -13.22 -20.32 -16.20
C LYS A 40 -12.38 -21.10 -17.21
N THR A 41 -11.13 -20.70 -17.42
CA THR A 41 -10.31 -21.20 -18.54
C THR A 41 -9.26 -22.22 -18.12
N GLY A 42 -8.97 -22.35 -16.82
CA GLY A 42 -7.85 -23.13 -16.29
C GLY A 42 -6.47 -22.57 -16.64
N LYS A 43 -6.39 -21.46 -17.37
CA LYS A 43 -5.12 -20.86 -17.78
C LYS A 43 -4.62 -19.92 -16.70
N ARG A 44 -3.42 -20.18 -16.20
CA ARG A 44 -2.67 -19.23 -15.38
C ARG A 44 -2.00 -18.23 -16.31
N ILE A 45 -2.32 -16.95 -16.15
CA ILE A 45 -1.54 -15.87 -16.75
C ILE A 45 -0.26 -15.77 -15.90
N PRO A 46 0.94 -15.88 -16.49
CA PRO A 46 2.18 -15.67 -15.75
C PRO A 46 2.21 -14.24 -15.20
N TYR A 47 2.47 -14.11 -13.90
CA TYR A 47 2.76 -12.81 -13.32
C TYR A 47 4.18 -12.41 -13.75
N ASN A 48 4.26 -11.37 -14.57
CA ASN A 48 5.53 -10.87 -15.11
C ASN A 48 5.50 -9.34 -15.04
N PRO A 49 5.72 -8.77 -13.84
CA PRO A 49 5.67 -7.33 -13.64
C PRO A 49 6.79 -6.68 -14.44
N THR A 50 6.45 -5.60 -15.14
CA THR A 50 7.39 -4.86 -16.00
C THR A 50 7.43 -3.38 -15.68
N LYS A 51 6.40 -2.85 -15.01
CA LYS A 51 6.29 -1.46 -14.60
C LYS A 51 6.17 -1.37 -13.09
N ILE A 52 6.56 -0.24 -12.51
CA ILE A 52 6.43 -0.01 -11.06
C ILE A 52 4.99 -0.20 -10.56
N THR A 53 4.00 0.18 -11.37
CA THR A 53 2.57 0.02 -11.05
C THR A 53 2.10 -1.42 -11.02
N ASP A 54 2.87 -2.36 -11.58
CA ASP A 54 2.53 -3.78 -11.55
C ASP A 54 2.81 -4.39 -10.16
N PHE A 55 3.65 -3.73 -9.34
CA PHE A 55 4.00 -4.14 -7.99
C PHE A 55 2.95 -3.65 -6.99
N LEU A 56 1.74 -4.20 -7.10
CA LEU A 56 0.60 -3.80 -6.27
C LEU A 56 0.86 -3.87 -4.74
N PRO A 57 1.56 -4.89 -4.19
CA PRO A 57 1.92 -4.92 -2.77
C PRO A 57 2.71 -3.68 -2.34
N LEU A 58 3.76 -3.31 -3.09
CA LEU A 58 4.54 -2.10 -2.85
C LEU A 58 3.67 -0.84 -2.85
N ILE A 59 2.84 -0.66 -3.87
CA ILE A 59 1.97 0.53 -3.97
C ILE A 59 0.97 0.58 -2.79
N THR A 60 0.46 -0.58 -2.37
CA THR A 60 -0.44 -0.70 -1.22
C THR A 60 0.28 -0.34 0.08
N ASN A 61 1.50 -0.82 0.29
CA ASN A 61 2.30 -0.51 1.47
C ASN A 61 2.67 0.98 1.53
N ILE A 62 3.02 1.61 0.40
CA ILE A 62 3.24 3.07 0.34
C ILE A 62 1.96 3.83 0.72
N TRP A 63 0.78 3.39 0.26
CA TRP A 63 -0.49 3.97 0.68
C TRP A 63 -0.74 3.81 2.17
N VAL A 64 -0.56 2.61 2.74
CA VAL A 64 -0.69 2.35 4.18
C VAL A 64 0.23 3.27 4.98
N ILE A 65 1.50 3.40 4.58
CA ILE A 65 2.48 4.31 5.20
C ILE A 65 2.01 5.76 5.12
N SER A 66 1.36 6.18 4.03
CA SER A 66 0.84 7.54 3.85
C SER A 66 -0.43 7.84 4.64
N ASN A 67 -1.20 6.83 5.05
CA ASN A 67 -2.55 7.01 5.56
C ASN A 67 -2.61 6.88 7.08
N LYS A 68 -2.65 8.03 7.78
CA LYS A 68 -2.71 8.07 9.24
C LYS A 68 -3.95 7.39 9.81
N ASP A 69 -5.11 7.64 9.20
CA ASP A 69 -6.39 7.12 9.70
C ASP A 69 -6.42 5.59 9.58
N TYR A 70 -5.86 5.05 8.48
CA TYR A 70 -5.65 3.61 8.34
C TYR A 70 -4.80 3.07 9.47
N GLN A 71 -3.62 3.64 9.70
CA GLN A 71 -2.72 3.17 10.75
C GLN A 71 -3.39 3.22 12.12
N VAL A 72 -4.07 4.32 12.49
CA VAL A 72 -4.82 4.41 13.76
C VAL A 72 -5.93 3.36 13.86
N GLN A 73 -6.56 3.03 12.73
CA GLN A 73 -7.68 2.11 12.71
C GLN A 73 -7.24 0.64 12.75
N TYR A 74 -6.12 0.28 12.14
CA TYR A 74 -5.73 -1.11 11.90
C TYR A 74 -4.43 -1.52 12.62
N TRP A 75 -3.44 -0.62 12.72
CA TRP A 75 -2.20 -0.91 13.42
C TRP A 75 -2.41 -1.09 14.93
N GLY A 76 -1.76 -2.11 15.50
CA GLY A 76 -1.78 -2.42 16.93
C GLY A 76 -3.11 -2.93 17.49
N LYS A 77 -4.11 -3.21 16.64
CA LYS A 77 -5.38 -3.81 17.09
C LYS A 77 -5.27 -5.33 17.10
N GLN A 78 -4.96 -5.87 18.28
CA GLN A 78 -4.74 -7.30 18.53
C GLN A 78 -5.78 -8.24 17.88
N GLY A 79 -5.30 -9.13 17.01
CA GLY A 79 -6.04 -10.23 16.35
C GLY A 79 -5.29 -10.74 15.11
N GLN A 80 -5.63 -11.90 14.57
CA GLN A 80 -5.07 -12.48 13.31
C GLN A 80 -5.38 -11.65 12.04
N TRP A 81 -5.80 -10.39 12.18
CA TRP A 81 -6.46 -9.59 11.14
C TRP A 81 -6.06 -8.11 11.15
N GLY A 82 -5.12 -7.69 12.00
CA GLY A 82 -4.63 -6.31 12.03
C GLY A 82 -3.23 -6.22 11.47
N ASP A 83 -3.03 -5.35 10.49
CA ASP A 83 -1.70 -4.91 10.06
C ASP A 83 -0.94 -4.30 11.26
N ASN A 84 0.37 -4.20 11.17
CA ASN A 84 1.18 -3.51 12.16
C ASN A 84 2.38 -2.84 11.49
N TYR A 85 3.07 -1.99 12.25
CA TYR A 85 4.25 -1.29 11.76
C TYR A 85 5.31 -2.26 11.23
N MET A 86 5.72 -3.24 12.04
CA MET A 86 6.79 -4.19 11.71
C MET A 86 6.52 -4.94 10.40
N GLU A 87 5.34 -5.54 10.25
CA GLU A 87 4.96 -6.27 9.01
C GLU A 87 4.91 -5.33 7.81
N THR A 88 4.34 -4.13 7.97
CA THR A 88 4.27 -3.16 6.86
C THR A 88 5.67 -2.72 6.43
N MET A 89 6.61 -2.54 7.36
CA MET A 89 7.98 -2.12 7.03
C MET A 89 8.77 -3.27 6.40
N GLU A 90 8.65 -4.50 6.94
CA GLU A 90 9.32 -5.68 6.39
C GLU A 90 8.92 -5.91 4.91
N GLU A 91 7.62 -5.85 4.61
CA GLU A 91 7.13 -5.99 3.24
C GLU A 91 7.56 -4.80 2.36
N PHE A 92 7.43 -3.57 2.85
CA PHE A 92 7.81 -2.38 2.10
C PHE A 92 9.30 -2.38 1.72
N LEU A 93 10.19 -2.61 2.69
CA LEU A 93 11.64 -2.57 2.46
C LEU A 93 12.06 -3.68 1.49
N GLY A 94 11.55 -4.90 1.69
CA GLY A 94 11.83 -6.03 0.79
C GLY A 94 11.34 -5.79 -0.64
N ASP A 95 10.13 -5.23 -0.80
CA ASP A 95 9.57 -4.93 -2.12
C ASP A 95 10.35 -3.80 -2.82
N VAL A 96 10.76 -2.75 -2.10
CA VAL A 96 11.57 -1.66 -2.67
C VAL A 96 12.92 -2.16 -3.12
N GLU A 97 13.60 -2.98 -2.30
CA GLU A 97 14.88 -3.59 -2.68
C GLU A 97 14.73 -4.41 -3.96
N ALA A 98 13.70 -5.26 -4.05
CA ALA A 98 13.46 -6.07 -5.24
C ALA A 98 13.14 -5.23 -6.49
N VAL A 99 12.51 -4.07 -6.33
CA VAL A 99 12.15 -3.17 -7.43
C VAL A 99 13.34 -2.31 -7.87
N LEU A 100 14.19 -1.88 -6.95
CA LEU A 100 15.34 -1.03 -7.21
C LEU A 100 16.61 -1.83 -7.57
N ASP A 101 16.67 -3.13 -7.24
CA ASP A 101 17.74 -4.03 -7.67
C ASP A 101 17.59 -4.35 -9.17
N THR A 102 18.16 -3.47 -10.00
CA THR A 102 18.11 -3.60 -11.46
C THR A 102 19.11 -4.60 -12.04
N SER A 103 19.73 -5.46 -11.21
CA SER A 103 20.82 -6.34 -11.64
C SER A 103 20.34 -7.46 -12.59
N ASP A 104 19.14 -8.01 -12.35
CA ASP A 104 18.61 -9.16 -13.08
C ASP A 104 17.42 -8.83 -14.00
N TYR A 105 16.72 -7.71 -13.78
CA TYR A 105 15.65 -7.20 -14.64
C TYR A 105 15.47 -5.68 -14.46
N ALA A 106 15.01 -4.99 -15.51
CA ALA A 106 14.72 -3.56 -15.42
C ALA A 106 13.22 -3.33 -15.27
N VAL A 107 12.81 -2.75 -14.15
CA VAL A 107 11.44 -2.26 -13.94
C VAL A 107 11.28 -0.89 -14.62
N GLU A 108 10.27 -0.74 -15.47
CA GLU A 108 9.93 0.53 -16.11
C GLU A 108 9.40 1.51 -15.05
N MET A 109 10.20 2.54 -14.80
CA MET A 109 9.84 3.71 -13.99
C MET A 109 10.63 4.94 -14.46
N THR A 110 10.13 6.13 -14.17
CA THR A 110 10.87 7.37 -14.44
C THR A 110 12.00 7.56 -13.43
N LEU A 111 13.01 8.38 -13.77
CA LEU A 111 14.06 8.77 -12.82
C LEU A 111 13.47 9.38 -11.55
N LYS A 112 12.46 10.25 -11.69
CA LYS A 112 11.78 10.87 -10.55
C LYS A 112 11.11 9.83 -9.64
N GLN A 113 10.42 8.85 -10.22
CA GLN A 113 9.79 7.76 -9.45
C GLN A 113 10.84 6.93 -8.70
N SER A 114 11.95 6.58 -9.36
CA SER A 114 13.06 5.85 -8.75
C SER A 114 13.71 6.63 -7.59
N GLU A 115 14.06 7.90 -7.80
CA GLU A 115 14.64 8.78 -6.77
C GLU A 115 13.68 8.99 -5.59
N MET A 116 12.39 9.14 -5.88
CA MET A 116 11.38 9.32 -4.84
C MET A 116 11.21 8.06 -3.99
N LEU A 117 11.15 6.88 -4.62
CA LEU A 117 11.05 5.60 -3.94
C LEU A 117 12.29 5.31 -3.10
N GLN A 118 13.48 5.49 -3.66
CA GLN A 118 14.75 5.31 -2.95
C GLN A 118 14.86 6.24 -1.74
N LYS A 119 14.43 7.50 -1.88
CA LYS A 119 14.42 8.42 -0.73
C LYS A 119 13.43 7.99 0.35
N LEU A 120 12.26 7.45 -0.01
CA LEU A 120 11.31 6.95 1.00
C LEU A 120 11.89 5.75 1.74
N TYR A 121 12.54 4.83 1.03
CA TYR A 121 13.26 3.70 1.62
C TYR A 121 14.27 4.17 2.68
N TYR A 122 15.18 5.09 2.33
CA TYR A 122 16.15 5.61 3.29
C TYR A 122 15.51 6.36 4.46
N MET A 123 14.39 7.06 4.24
CA MET A 123 13.68 7.70 5.34
C MET A 123 13.09 6.70 6.33
N VAL A 124 12.68 5.51 5.86
CA VAL A 124 12.18 4.42 6.72
C VAL A 124 13.34 3.73 7.44
N GLU A 125 14.42 3.36 6.73
CA GLU A 125 15.63 2.79 7.37
C GLU A 125 16.20 3.73 8.44
N ASP A 126 16.35 5.03 8.13
CA ASP A 126 16.84 6.04 9.08
C ASP A 126 15.95 6.19 10.32
N PHE A 127 14.67 5.79 10.22
CA PHE A 127 13.74 5.79 11.33
C PHE A 127 13.88 4.52 12.17
N GLU A 128 14.08 3.36 11.56
CA GLU A 128 14.35 2.10 12.27
C GLU A 128 15.68 2.13 13.04
N ASP A 129 16.70 2.78 12.47
CA ASP A 129 18.03 2.91 13.08
C ASP A 129 18.14 4.06 14.10
N ASP A 130 17.11 4.91 14.26
CA ASP A 130 17.17 6.03 15.21
C ASP A 130 16.98 5.55 16.65
N PRO A 131 17.94 5.79 17.56
CA PRO A 131 17.81 5.44 18.97
C PRO A 131 16.68 6.18 19.72
N ASN A 132 16.06 7.20 19.10
CA ASN A 132 14.90 7.91 19.64
C ASN A 132 13.56 7.40 19.08
N THR A 133 13.58 6.46 18.14
CA THR A 133 12.36 5.78 17.69
C THR A 133 11.83 4.92 18.83
N PRO A 134 10.51 4.95 19.12
CA PRO A 134 9.92 4.05 20.09
C PRO A 134 10.31 2.59 19.78
N ASP A 135 10.84 1.88 20.78
CA ASP A 135 11.14 0.45 20.63
C ASP A 135 9.89 -0.27 20.13
N ASP A 136 9.96 -1.07 19.07
CA ASP A 136 8.87 -1.95 18.69
C ASP A 136 9.25 -3.40 18.98
N PRO A 137 8.72 -4.03 20.05
CA PRO A 137 8.96 -5.44 20.31
C PRO A 137 8.21 -6.37 19.31
N GLY A 138 7.52 -5.78 18.32
CA GLY A 138 6.80 -6.45 17.25
C GLY A 138 5.31 -6.62 17.55
N TYR A 139 4.57 -7.08 16.54
CA TYR A 139 3.13 -7.39 16.62
C TYR A 139 2.27 -6.21 17.11
N GLY A 140 2.68 -4.99 16.75
CA GLY A 140 1.93 -3.77 16.96
C GLY A 140 1.82 -3.29 18.40
N VAL A 141 2.74 -3.71 19.27
CA VAL A 141 2.75 -3.33 20.70
C VAL A 141 2.89 -1.81 20.87
N ASN A 142 3.75 -1.17 20.06
CA ASN A 142 4.03 0.27 20.16
C ASN A 142 3.60 1.09 18.94
N ASP A 143 2.75 0.52 18.07
CA ASP A 143 2.22 1.20 16.87
C ASP A 143 1.59 2.56 17.20
N ALA A 144 0.88 2.68 18.32
CA ALA A 144 0.25 3.93 18.73
C ALA A 144 1.26 5.05 19.06
N GLU A 145 2.47 4.71 19.49
CA GLU A 145 3.56 5.65 19.76
C GLU A 145 4.29 6.01 18.46
N LEU A 146 4.56 5.00 17.62
CA LEU A 146 5.16 5.17 16.29
C LEU A 146 4.32 6.10 15.40
N ILE A 147 3.00 5.89 15.36
CA ILE A 147 2.06 6.72 14.60
C ILE A 147 2.16 8.21 14.98
N LYS A 148 2.49 8.51 16.25
CA LYS A 148 2.59 9.89 16.78
C LYS A 148 4.00 10.47 16.66
N ALA A 149 5.00 9.67 16.28
CA ALA A 149 6.39 10.12 16.22
C ALA A 149 6.55 11.24 15.16
N PRO A 150 7.22 12.36 15.50
CA PRO A 150 7.41 13.46 14.55
C PRO A 150 8.19 13.08 13.29
N LYS A 151 9.13 12.13 13.39
CA LYS A 151 9.84 11.59 12.23
C LYS A 151 8.91 10.77 11.35
N TRP A 152 8.08 9.91 11.94
CA TRP A 152 7.08 9.13 11.23
C TRP A 152 6.08 10.00 10.48
N GLU A 153 5.66 11.13 11.08
CA GLU A 153 4.80 12.09 10.38
C GLU A 153 5.45 12.66 9.09
N LYS A 154 6.76 12.90 9.09
CA LYS A 154 7.48 13.33 7.88
C LYS A 154 7.54 12.22 6.83
N ILE A 155 7.74 10.97 7.27
CA ILE A 155 7.73 9.79 6.40
C ILE A 155 6.36 9.66 5.75
N ARG A 156 5.29 9.72 6.54
CA ARG A 156 3.90 9.67 6.06
C ARG A 156 3.61 10.73 5.00
N GLN A 157 3.99 11.98 5.27
CA GLN A 157 3.81 13.08 4.31
C GLN A 157 4.59 12.85 3.01
N TYR A 158 5.80 12.29 3.10
CA TYR A 158 6.58 11.98 1.91
C TYR A 158 6.04 10.76 1.16
N ALA A 159 5.61 9.71 1.87
CA ALA A 159 4.97 8.53 1.30
C ALA A 159 3.71 8.88 0.52
N LYS A 160 2.92 9.85 0.99
CA LYS A 160 1.81 10.40 0.20
C LYS A 160 2.27 10.91 -1.17
N LEU A 161 3.33 11.72 -1.22
CA LEU A 161 3.86 12.23 -2.50
C LEU A 161 4.37 11.10 -3.40
N VAL A 162 5.01 10.08 -2.83
CA VAL A 162 5.46 8.90 -3.58
C VAL A 162 4.27 8.13 -4.13
N TYR A 163 3.23 7.90 -3.33
CA TYR A 163 2.01 7.23 -3.77
C TYR A 163 1.37 7.96 -4.96
N GLU A 164 1.16 9.28 -4.84
CA GLU A 164 0.55 10.10 -5.90
C GLU A 164 1.39 10.08 -7.18
N GLU A 165 2.73 10.10 -7.08
CA GLU A 165 3.62 10.01 -8.24
C GLU A 165 3.60 8.63 -8.93
N LEU A 166 3.44 7.54 -8.16
CA LEU A 166 3.42 6.19 -8.70
C LEU A 166 2.05 5.80 -9.26
N SER A 167 0.98 6.19 -8.57
CA SER A 167 -0.40 5.83 -8.90
C SER A 167 -1.08 6.80 -9.87
N GLY A 168 -0.68 8.07 -9.86
CA GLY A 168 -1.38 9.15 -10.55
C GLY A 168 -2.64 9.65 -9.83
N ASP A 169 -2.94 9.15 -8.63
CA ASP A 169 -4.05 9.64 -7.81
C ASP A 169 -3.73 11.00 -7.17
N ASP A 170 -4.78 11.75 -6.81
CA ASP A 170 -4.74 12.93 -5.94
C ASP A 170 -5.44 12.54 -4.63
N LEU A 171 -4.65 12.25 -3.59
CA LEU A 171 -5.20 11.74 -2.33
C LEU A 171 -5.99 12.83 -1.58
N ASP A 172 -5.61 14.10 -1.71
CA ASP A 172 -6.38 15.20 -1.11
C ASP A 172 -7.76 15.36 -1.75
N ALA A 173 -7.84 15.28 -3.08
CA ALA A 173 -9.09 15.34 -3.81
C ALA A 173 -9.97 14.12 -3.47
N TRP A 174 -9.37 12.93 -3.42
CA TRP A 174 -10.07 11.71 -3.05
C TRP A 174 -10.62 11.77 -1.62
N GLU A 175 -9.80 12.13 -0.63
CA GLU A 175 -10.24 12.24 0.77
C GLU A 175 -11.37 13.25 0.96
N LYS A 176 -11.29 14.41 0.28
CA LYS A 176 -12.37 15.42 0.28
C LYS A 176 -13.67 14.85 -0.29
N SER A 177 -13.60 14.15 -1.42
CA SER A 177 -14.79 13.55 -2.04
C SER A 177 -15.44 12.51 -1.13
N ARG A 178 -14.63 11.69 -0.44
CA ARG A 178 -15.08 10.67 0.50
C ARG A 178 -15.72 11.28 1.75
N ALA A 179 -15.15 12.37 2.27
CA ALA A 179 -15.72 13.08 3.42
C ALA A 179 -17.10 13.68 3.10
N LEU A 180 -17.27 14.25 1.89
CA LEU A 180 -18.55 14.78 1.42
C LEU A 180 -19.61 13.69 1.18
N ALA A 181 -19.21 12.48 0.78
CA ALA A 181 -20.13 11.36 0.61
C ALA A 181 -20.67 10.80 1.94
N LYS A 182 -19.97 11.06 3.06
CA LYS A 182 -20.34 10.61 4.41
C LYS A 182 -21.12 11.65 5.23
N SER A 183 -21.22 12.90 4.75
CA SER A 183 -21.92 14.02 5.39
C SER A 183 -23.36 14.18 4.90
#